data_AF-A0A7Y4X2W2-F1
#
_entry.id   AF-A0A7Y4X2W2-F1
#
_cell.length_a   1.000
_cell.length_b   1.000
_cell.length_c   1.000
_cell.angle_alpha   90.00
_cell.angle_beta   90.00
_cell.angle_gamma   90.00
#
_symmetry.space_group_name_H-M   'P 1'
#
loop_
_entity.id
_entity.type
_entity.pdbx_description
1 polymer ?
#
loop_
_entity_poly.entity_id
_entity_poly.type
_entity_poly.pdbx_seq_one_letter_code
_entity_poly.pdbx_strand_id
1 'polypeptide(L)'
;MKNQKLPQIDSIEELAQFWDTHDLTEFAEELEEVNEPVFERKSETMIPLHLHPQELEAVKRAAQARGVAEAVLLREWVLEKLHTAV
;
A
#
# COMPACT_ATOMS: atom_id res chain seq x y z
N MET A 1 -27.04 -21.94 21.94
CA MET A 1 -26.00 -21.62 20.94
C MET A 1 -24.67 -21.64 21.66
N LYS A 2 -23.59 -22.12 21.03
CA LYS A 2 -22.27 -22.19 21.70
C LYS A 2 -21.65 -20.79 21.65
N ASN A 3 -21.67 -20.05 22.76
CA ASN A 3 -20.87 -18.83 22.89
C ASN A 3 -19.42 -19.24 23.04
N GLN A 4 -18.65 -19.11 21.96
CA GLN A 4 -17.21 -19.22 22.00
C GLN A 4 -16.60 -17.83 22.19
N LYS A 5 -15.59 -17.74 23.05
CA LYS A 5 -14.87 -16.49 23.30
C LYS A 5 -13.64 -16.39 22.43
N LEU A 6 -13.34 -15.20 21.91
CA LEU A 6 -12.09 -14.95 21.21
C LEU A 6 -10.90 -15.13 22.17
N PRO A 7 -9.88 -15.93 21.80
CA PRO A 7 -8.69 -16.12 22.62
C PRO A 7 -7.82 -14.85 22.63
N GLN A 8 -7.06 -14.65 23.71
CA GLN A 8 -5.99 -13.65 23.74
C GLN A 8 -4.73 -14.27 23.14
N ILE A 9 -4.35 -13.83 21.94
CA ILE A 9 -3.19 -14.30 21.19
C ILE A 9 -2.36 -13.07 20.81
N ASP A 10 -1.11 -13.00 21.28
CA ASP A 10 -0.19 -11.88 21.03
C ASP A 10 0.82 -12.17 19.90
N SER A 11 0.68 -13.29 19.20
CA SER A 11 1.53 -13.73 18.08
C SER A 11 0.76 -13.80 16.77
N ILE A 12 1.34 -13.27 15.69
CA ILE A 12 0.73 -13.28 14.36
C ILE A 12 0.63 -14.71 13.83
N GLU A 13 1.67 -15.52 14.03
CA GLU A 13 1.71 -16.92 13.57
C GLU A 13 0.65 -17.78 14.27
N GLU A 14 0.47 -17.58 15.58
CA GLU A 14 -0.53 -18.31 16.36
C GLU A 14 -1.95 -17.90 15.97
N LEU A 15 -2.17 -16.61 15.71
CA LEU A 15 -3.47 -16.11 15.25
C LEU A 15 -3.83 -16.68 13.87
N ALA A 16 -2.86 -16.81 12.97
CA ALA A 16 -3.07 -17.44 11.66
C ALA A 16 -3.47 -18.92 11.81
N GLN A 17 -2.74 -19.70 12.63
CA GLN A 17 -3.06 -21.10 12.90
C GLN A 17 -4.43 -21.29 13.55
N PHE A 18 -4.84 -20.35 14.41
CA PHE A 18 -6.16 -20.35 15.00
C PHE A 18 -7.25 -20.24 13.93
N TRP A 19 -7.14 -19.27 13.02
CA TRP A 19 -8.11 -19.04 11.95
C TRP A 19 -8.07 -20.09 10.83
N ASP A 20 -6.99 -20.87 10.70
CA ASP A 20 -6.94 -22.03 9.80
C ASP A 20 -7.93 -23.14 10.23
N THR A 21 -8.32 -23.17 11.51
CA THR A 21 -9.12 -24.26 12.09
C THR A 21 -10.47 -23.83 12.65
N HIS A 22 -10.72 -22.53 12.77
CA HIS A 22 -11.95 -21.96 13.36
C HIS A 22 -12.69 -21.08 12.34
N ASP A 23 -14.02 -21.15 12.38
CA ASP A 23 -14.85 -20.34 11.48
C ASP A 23 -15.20 -19.01 12.15
N LEU A 24 -15.11 -17.91 11.40
CA LEU A 24 -15.44 -16.55 11.87
C LEU A 24 -16.86 -16.45 12.45
N THR A 25 -17.82 -17.19 11.89
CA THR A 25 -19.22 -17.17 12.33
C THR A 25 -19.41 -17.74 13.74
N GLU A 26 -18.46 -18.52 14.25
CA GLU A 26 -18.49 -19.06 15.62
C GLU A 26 -18.32 -17.98 16.69
N PHE A 27 -17.79 -16.81 16.30
CA PHE A 27 -17.50 -15.68 17.18
C PHE A 27 -18.35 -14.45 16.86
N ALA A 28 -19.44 -14.59 16.10
CA ALA A 28 -20.25 -13.47 15.61
C ALA A 28 -20.80 -12.55 16.72
N GLU A 29 -21.01 -13.05 17.95
CA GLU A 29 -21.45 -12.24 19.09
C GLU A 29 -20.34 -11.36 19.69
N GLU A 30 -19.06 -11.67 19.41
CA GLU A 30 -17.89 -10.94 19.91
C GLU A 30 -17.21 -10.09 18.81
N LEU A 31 -17.72 -10.15 17.58
CA LEU A 31 -17.20 -9.40 16.44
C LEU A 31 -18.09 -8.18 16.16
N GLU A 32 -17.47 -7.04 15.93
CA GLU A 32 -18.15 -5.83 15.48
C GLU A 32 -17.84 -5.58 13.99
N GLU A 33 -18.86 -5.21 13.22
CA GLU A 33 -18.69 -4.86 11.81
C GLU A 33 -17.92 -3.53 11.69
N VAL A 34 -16.80 -3.56 10.97
CA VAL A 34 -16.02 -2.37 10.69
C VAL A 34 -16.62 -1.65 9.49
N ASN A 35 -17.23 -0.48 9.75
CA ASN A 35 -17.90 0.34 8.75
C ASN A 35 -16.93 1.23 7.93
N GLU A 36 -15.72 1.43 8.44
CA GLU A 36 -14.70 2.27 7.81
C GLU A 36 -13.60 1.41 7.14
N PRO A 37 -13.05 1.85 6.00
CA PRO A 37 -11.98 1.10 5.34
C PRO A 37 -10.70 1.11 6.19
N VAL A 38 -10.34 -0.04 6.77
CA VAL A 38 -9.09 -0.21 7.53
C VAL A 38 -7.85 -0.19 6.61
N PHE A 39 -8.03 -0.58 5.34
CA PHE A 39 -6.99 -0.54 4.32
C PHE A 39 -7.29 0.54 3.29
N GLU A 40 -6.81 1.75 3.55
CA GLU A 40 -6.83 2.81 2.54
C GLU A 40 -5.69 2.59 1.54
N ARG A 41 -6.04 2.40 0.27
CA ARG A 41 -5.07 2.61 -0.81
C ARG A 41 -4.65 4.06 -0.75
N LYS A 42 -3.37 4.33 -0.50
CA LYS A 42 -2.81 5.70 -0.54
C LYS A 42 -3.38 6.43 -1.75
N SER A 43 -4.08 7.53 -1.49
CA SER A 43 -4.72 8.37 -2.50
C SER A 43 -3.67 9.20 -3.23
N GLU A 44 -2.74 8.54 -3.92
CA GLU A 44 -1.79 9.23 -4.78
C GLU A 44 -2.52 9.67 -6.05
N THR A 45 -2.51 10.97 -6.33
CA THR A 45 -3.05 11.50 -7.59
C THR A 45 -2.13 11.12 -8.74
N MET A 46 -2.66 10.38 -9.70
CA MET A 46 -1.94 10.03 -10.93
C MET A 46 -2.14 11.11 -11.99
N ILE A 47 -1.04 11.65 -12.51
CA ILE A 47 -1.04 12.61 -13.61
C ILE A 47 -0.43 11.94 -14.84
N PRO A 48 -1.20 11.72 -15.94
CA PRO A 48 -0.65 11.16 -17.16
C PRO A 48 0.31 12.18 -17.82
N LEU A 49 1.55 11.77 -18.02
CA LEU A 49 2.58 12.59 -18.68
C LEU A 49 2.82 12.08 -20.10
N HIS A 50 2.62 12.95 -21.08
CA HIS A 50 2.96 12.66 -22.48
C HIS A 50 4.43 13.01 -22.70
N LEU A 51 5.24 12.01 -22.98
CA LEU A 51 6.65 12.16 -23.34
C LEU A 51 6.85 11.66 -24.77
N HIS A 52 7.61 12.40 -25.55
CA HIS A 52 8.10 11.90 -26.82
C HIS A 52 9.04 10.69 -26.56
N PRO A 53 9.11 9.69 -27.45
CA PRO A 53 9.95 8.50 -27.21
C PRO A 53 11.40 8.82 -26.85
N GLN A 54 11.97 9.86 -27.46
CA GLN A 54 13.34 10.30 -27.17
C GLN A 54 13.53 10.85 -25.76
N GLU A 55 12.51 11.53 -25.22
CA GLU A 55 12.51 12.07 -23.85
C GLU A 55 12.39 10.93 -22.84
N LEU A 56 11.51 9.96 -23.08
CA LEU A 56 11.39 8.78 -22.24
C LEU A 56 12.70 7.99 -22.19
N GLU A 57 13.37 7.81 -23.33
CA GLU A 57 14.68 7.14 -23.35
C GLU A 57 15.77 7.91 -22.60
N ALA A 58 15.72 9.25 -22.60
CA ALA A 58 16.61 10.06 -21.77
C ALA A 58 16.33 9.86 -20.27
N VAL A 59 15.06 9.82 -19.85
CA VAL A 59 14.65 9.53 -18.47
C VAL A 59 15.15 8.14 -18.04
N LYS A 60 14.94 7.12 -18.89
CA LYS A 60 15.41 5.75 -18.63
C LYS A 60 16.90 5.66 -18.38
N ARG A 61 17.70 6.26 -19.26
CA ARG A 61 19.17 6.27 -19.12
C ARG A 61 19.59 6.98 -17.83
N ALA A 62 18.96 8.10 -17.50
CA ALA A 62 19.25 8.84 -16.28
C ALA A 62 18.86 8.04 -15.02
N ALA A 63 17.73 7.34 -15.03
CA ALA A 63 17.26 6.51 -13.93
C ALA A 63 18.17 5.29 -13.72
N GLN A 64 18.56 4.63 -14.80
CA GLN A 64 19.52 3.51 -14.77
C GLN A 64 20.89 3.94 -14.23
N ALA A 65 21.42 5.07 -14.68
CA ALA A 65 22.70 5.59 -14.18
C ALA A 65 22.67 5.89 -12.67
N ARG A 66 21.48 6.19 -12.12
CA ARG A 66 21.26 6.44 -10.68
C ARG A 66 20.78 5.21 -9.89
N GLY A 67 20.51 4.09 -10.56
CA GLY A 67 19.99 2.87 -9.93
C GLY A 67 18.58 3.01 -9.36
N VAL A 68 17.76 3.93 -9.88
CA VAL A 68 16.39 4.19 -9.42
C VAL A 68 15.36 3.90 -10.52
N ALA A 69 14.09 3.76 -10.14
CA ALA A 69 13.00 3.63 -11.10
C ALA A 69 12.68 4.98 -11.78
N GLU A 70 12.19 4.93 -13.03
CA GLU A 70 11.85 6.10 -13.84
C GLU A 70 10.87 7.05 -13.12
N ALA A 71 9.82 6.49 -12.50
CA ALA A 71 8.80 7.26 -11.77
C ALA A 71 9.38 7.96 -10.53
N VAL A 72 10.36 7.35 -9.86
CA VAL A 72 11.04 7.95 -8.70
C VAL A 72 11.86 9.15 -9.17
N LEU A 73 12.63 8.99 -10.24
CA LEU A 73 13.43 10.08 -10.81
C LEU A 73 12.56 11.26 -11.28
N LEU A 74 11.46 10.98 -11.97
CA LEU A 74 10.52 12.02 -12.42
C LEU A 74 9.92 12.77 -11.23
N ARG A 75 9.53 12.06 -10.16
CA ARG A 75 9.01 12.68 -8.94
C ARG A 75 10.06 13.57 -8.27
N GLU A 76 11.31 13.13 -8.18
CA GLU A 76 12.41 13.93 -7.63
C GLU A 76 12.62 15.23 -8.40
N TRP A 77 12.63 15.19 -9.74
CA TRP A 77 12.77 16.39 -10.55
C TRP A 77 11.59 17.35 -10.40
N VAL A 78 10.35 16.85 -10.31
CA VAL A 78 9.18 17.69 -10.00
C VAL A 78 9.37 18.40 -8.67
N LEU A 79 9.79 17.68 -7.63
CA LEU A 79 10.04 18.28 -6.32
C LEU A 79 11.18 19.31 -6.33
N GLU A 80 12.28 19.03 -7.02
CA GLU A 80 13.40 19.97 -7.17
C GLU A 80 12.95 21.30 -7.80
N LYS A 81 12.13 21.23 -8.86
CA LYS A 81 11.62 22.44 -9.52
C LYS A 81 10.59 23.18 -8.68
N LEU A 82 9.74 22.48 -7.94
CA LEU A 82 8.80 23.12 -7.01
C LEU A 82 9.53 23.84 -5.86
N HIS A 83 10.60 23.28 -5.31
CA HIS A 83 11.40 23.95 -4.27
C HIS A 83 12.14 25.19 -4.79
N THR A 84 12.44 25.25 -6.08
CA THR A 84 13.12 26.41 -6.70
C THR A 84 12.12 27.51 -7.11
N ALA A 85 10.85 27.15 -7.31
CA ALA A 85 9.80 28.06 -7.74
C ALA A 85 9.10 28.81 -6.58
N VAL A 86 9.44 28.47 -5.33
CA VAL A 86 8.98 29.10 -4.08
C VAL A 86 10.12 29.92 -3.50
#